data_AF-A0A8K0GFZ3-F1
#
_entry.id   AF-A0A8K0GFZ3-F1
#
_cell.length_a   1.000
_cell.length_b   1.000
_cell.length_c   1.000
_cell.angle_alpha   90.00
_cell.angle_beta   90.00
_cell.angle_gamma   90.00
#
_symmetry.space_group_name_H-M   'P 1'
#
loop_
_entity.id
_entity.type
_entity.pdbx_description
1 polymer ?
#
loop_
_entity_poly.entity_id
_entity_poly.type
_entity_poly.pdbx_seq_one_letter_code
_entity_poly.pdbx_strand_id
1 'polypeptide(L)'
;MNKLKQKHTRSPGKLPIFSKEEEEAFVSYISAMSEFGFPLTTQDLRHVIRSFLDRSGRLISYFEKNMPGTLEGLKNNVLPKQAFSLLLKKTLEILEPHLKKNLESGFRKFGIHPCDIESLLQRIARTETHQEAVNATFLDILKATKIACTNGSTEALQSLDYT
;
A
#
# COMPACT_ATOMS: atom_id res chain seq x y z
N MET A 1 37.72 -34.57 9.83
CA MET A 1 37.30 -33.15 9.81
C MET A 1 38.02 -32.44 8.66
N ASN A 2 37.32 -31.77 7.74
CA ASN A 2 37.90 -31.22 6.51
C ASN A 2 37.57 -29.73 6.32
N LYS A 3 37.88 -28.91 7.34
CA LYS A 3 37.79 -27.43 7.29
C LYS A 3 39.05 -26.78 6.68
N LEU A 4 40.16 -27.52 6.60
CA LEU A 4 41.45 -27.06 6.06
C LEU A 4 41.47 -26.86 4.53
N LYS A 5 40.53 -27.48 3.79
CA LYS A 5 40.51 -27.40 2.31
C LYS A 5 39.62 -26.28 1.75
N GLN A 6 39.05 -25.41 2.59
CA GLN A 6 38.11 -24.34 2.19
C GLN A 6 36.92 -24.79 1.30
N LYS A 7 36.63 -26.09 1.22
CA LYS A 7 35.58 -26.61 0.33
C LYS A 7 34.14 -26.36 0.80
N HIS A 8 33.97 -25.85 2.02
CA HIS A 8 32.67 -25.53 2.61
C HIS A 8 32.68 -24.12 3.22
N THR A 9 32.84 -23.09 2.38
CA THR A 9 32.69 -21.66 2.73
C THR A 9 31.26 -21.15 2.56
N ARG A 10 30.33 -21.98 2.07
CA ARG A 10 28.92 -21.59 1.89
C ARG A 10 28.23 -21.47 3.25
N SER A 11 27.43 -20.41 3.41
CA SER A 11 26.58 -20.20 4.58
C SER A 11 25.71 -21.44 4.83
N PRO A 12 25.56 -21.91 6.09
CA PRO A 12 24.72 -23.06 6.40
C PRO A 12 23.25 -22.77 6.05
N GLY A 13 22.74 -23.43 5.01
CA GLY A 13 21.36 -23.28 4.56
C GLY A 13 21.16 -23.74 3.10
N LYS A 14 19.90 -23.85 2.68
CA LYS A 14 19.56 -24.01 1.26
C LYS A 14 19.90 -22.70 0.55
N LEU A 15 20.51 -22.77 -0.63
CA LEU A 15 20.89 -21.58 -1.40
C LEU A 15 19.65 -20.72 -1.67
N PRO A 16 19.75 -19.38 -1.48
CA PRO A 16 18.65 -18.48 -1.80
C PRO A 16 18.31 -18.58 -3.28
N ILE A 17 17.02 -18.52 -3.58
CA ILE A 17 16.51 -18.58 -4.96
C ILE A 17 16.91 -17.30 -5.68
N PHE A 18 16.72 -16.16 -5.04
CA PHE A 18 17.03 -14.87 -5.62
C PHE A 18 18.44 -14.43 -5.19
N SER A 19 19.12 -13.70 -6.06
CA SER A 19 20.33 -12.99 -5.67
C SER A 19 19.96 -11.82 -4.75
N LYS A 20 20.94 -11.31 -4.02
CA LYS A 20 20.71 -10.16 -3.14
C LYS A 20 20.23 -8.94 -3.93
N GLU A 21 20.79 -8.75 -5.12
CA GLU A 21 20.45 -7.68 -6.05
C GLU A 21 19.01 -7.82 -6.58
N GLU A 22 18.57 -9.05 -6.89
CA GLU A 22 17.19 -9.33 -7.29
C GLU A 22 16.20 -9.01 -6.15
N GLU A 23 16.51 -9.40 -4.91
CA GLU A 23 15.67 -9.10 -3.74
C GLU A 23 15.58 -7.59 -3.48
N GLU A 24 16.69 -6.87 -3.55
CA GLU A 24 16.71 -5.40 -3.40
C GLU A 24 15.86 -4.71 -4.47
N ALA A 25 15.88 -5.19 -5.72
CA ALA A 25 15.05 -4.67 -6.80
C ALA A 25 13.55 -4.88 -6.53
N PHE A 26 13.15 -6.06 -6.04
CA PHE A 26 11.75 -6.31 -5.67
C PHE A 26 11.29 -5.40 -4.53
N VAL A 27 12.11 -5.21 -3.50
CA VAL A 27 11.77 -4.33 -2.37
C VAL A 27 11.64 -2.87 -2.81
N SER A 28 12.57 -2.39 -3.63
CA SER A 28 12.52 -1.04 -4.19
C SER A 28 11.23 -0.80 -4.97
N TYR A 29 10.84 -1.75 -5.82
CA TYR A 29 9.62 -1.66 -6.61
C TYR A 29 8.35 -1.67 -5.73
N ILE A 30 8.30 -2.52 -4.71
CA ILE A 30 7.17 -2.57 -3.76
C ILE A 30 7.02 -1.24 -3.02
N SER A 31 8.13 -0.68 -2.54
CA SER A 31 8.13 0.62 -1.87
C SER A 31 7.64 1.73 -2.79
N ALA A 32 8.13 1.79 -4.03
CA ALA A 32 7.69 2.78 -5.01
C ALA A 32 6.18 2.67 -5.28
N MET A 33 5.65 1.47 -5.53
CA MET A 33 4.21 1.28 -5.77
C MET A 33 3.36 1.70 -4.56
N SER A 34 3.86 1.47 -3.34
CA SER A 34 3.21 1.94 -2.11
C SER A 34 3.18 3.47 -2.01
N GLU A 35 4.24 4.16 -2.42
CA GLU A 35 4.30 5.63 -2.43
C GLU A 35 3.34 6.24 -3.46
N PHE A 36 3.16 5.57 -4.60
CA PHE A 36 2.19 5.97 -5.65
C PHE A 36 0.73 5.66 -5.29
N GLY A 37 0.44 5.11 -4.10
CA GLY A 37 -0.92 4.82 -3.65
C GLY A 37 -1.49 3.49 -4.16
N PHE A 38 -0.66 2.61 -4.71
CA PHE A 38 -1.05 1.26 -5.15
C PHE A 38 -0.41 0.20 -4.23
N PRO A 39 -1.04 -0.14 -3.10
CA PRO A 39 -0.53 -1.19 -2.23
C PRO A 39 -0.58 -2.54 -2.95
N LEU A 40 0.58 -3.13 -3.24
CA LEU A 40 0.67 -4.46 -3.83
C LEU A 40 0.16 -5.52 -2.86
N THR A 41 -0.74 -6.39 -3.34
CA THR A 41 -1.20 -7.54 -2.57
C THR A 41 -0.19 -8.69 -2.65
N THR A 42 -0.34 -9.67 -1.76
CA THR A 42 0.46 -10.90 -1.80
C THR A 42 0.26 -11.68 -3.10
N GLN A 43 -0.92 -11.57 -3.73
CA GLN A 43 -1.20 -12.20 -5.01
C GLN A 43 -0.42 -11.51 -6.14
N ASP A 44 -0.37 -10.19 -6.16
CA ASP A 44 0.36 -9.42 -7.18
C ASP A 44 1.85 -9.74 -7.14
N LEU A 45 2.43 -9.77 -5.93
CA LEU A 45 3.83 -10.13 -5.75
C LEU A 45 4.16 -11.53 -6.27
N ARG A 46 3.26 -12.51 -6.06
CA ARG A 46 3.45 -13.87 -6.60
C ARG A 46 3.45 -13.89 -8.12
N HIS A 47 2.58 -13.12 -8.77
CA HIS A 47 2.53 -13.01 -10.22
C HIS A 47 3.76 -12.31 -10.79
N VAL A 48 4.24 -11.26 -10.12
CA VAL A 48 5.50 -10.57 -10.48
C VAL A 48 6.68 -11.55 -10.42
N ILE A 49 6.80 -12.29 -9.31
CA ILE A 49 7.87 -13.29 -9.14
C ILE A 49 7.78 -14.40 -10.19
N ARG A 50 6.57 -14.95 -10.43
CA ARG A 50 6.38 -15.95 -11.48
C ARG A 50 6.81 -15.41 -12.84
N SER A 51 6.33 -14.24 -13.21
CA SER A 51 6.67 -13.63 -14.50
C SER A 51 8.17 -13.39 -14.62
N PHE A 52 8.85 -13.06 -13.54
CA PHE A 52 10.31 -12.92 -13.52
C PHE A 52 11.02 -14.26 -13.74
N LEU A 53 10.59 -15.31 -13.05
CA LEU A 53 11.16 -16.67 -13.20
C LEU A 53 10.94 -17.23 -14.61
N ASP A 54 9.75 -17.01 -15.18
CA ASP A 54 9.43 -17.45 -16.54
C ASP A 54 10.28 -16.70 -17.57
N ARG A 55 10.47 -15.37 -17.41
CA ARG A 55 11.32 -14.56 -18.30
C ARG A 55 12.81 -14.85 -18.16
N SER A 56 13.26 -15.22 -16.96
CA SER A 56 14.66 -15.61 -16.71
C SER A 56 14.96 -17.06 -17.12
N GLY A 57 13.96 -17.82 -17.57
CA GLY A 57 14.12 -19.22 -17.97
C GLY A 57 14.43 -20.16 -16.81
N ARG A 58 14.16 -19.73 -15.57
CA ARG A 58 14.46 -20.48 -14.35
C ARG A 58 13.24 -21.31 -13.94
N LEU A 59 13.38 -22.63 -13.96
CA LEU A 59 12.38 -23.55 -13.42
C LEU A 59 12.77 -23.98 -12.01
N ILE A 60 11.93 -23.63 -11.03
CA ILE A 60 12.15 -24.02 -9.64
C ILE A 60 11.32 -25.25 -9.34
N SER A 61 11.99 -26.38 -9.06
CA SER A 61 11.34 -27.69 -8.95
C SER A 61 10.27 -27.82 -7.87
N TYR A 62 10.30 -26.96 -6.85
CA TYR A 62 9.32 -26.94 -5.75
C TYR A 62 8.32 -25.77 -5.84
N PHE A 63 8.38 -24.96 -6.90
CA PHE A 63 7.31 -24.04 -7.25
C PHE A 63 6.45 -24.68 -8.32
N GLU A 64 5.20 -24.97 -7.98
CA GLU A 64 4.24 -25.47 -8.96
C GLU A 64 3.99 -24.37 -10.00
N LYS A 65 4.38 -24.63 -11.26
CA LYS A 65 4.28 -23.67 -12.37
C LYS A 65 4.99 -22.33 -12.06
N ASN A 66 6.14 -22.37 -11.39
CA ASN A 66 6.90 -21.19 -10.97
C ASN A 66 6.11 -20.22 -10.08
N MET A 67 4.96 -20.64 -9.53
CA MET A 67 4.21 -19.86 -8.56
C MET A 67 4.76 -20.08 -7.15
N PRO A 68 5.28 -19.05 -6.48
CA PRO A 68 5.60 -19.14 -5.08
C PRO A 68 4.32 -19.27 -4.24
N GLY A 69 4.36 -20.14 -3.22
CA GLY A 69 3.30 -20.27 -2.21
C GLY A 69 2.06 -21.04 -2.64
N THR A 70 2.20 -22.06 -3.51
CA THR A 70 1.13 -23.03 -3.78
C THR A 70 0.81 -23.93 -2.58
N LEU A 71 -0.34 -24.63 -2.65
CA LEU A 71 -0.85 -25.53 -1.60
C LEU A 71 0.19 -26.56 -1.14
N GLU A 72 1.12 -26.97 -1.99
CA GLU A 72 2.21 -27.88 -1.60
C GLU A 72 3.28 -27.24 -0.70
N GLY A 73 3.65 -25.97 -0.93
CA GLY A 73 4.51 -25.21 -0.01
C GLY A 73 3.82 -24.88 1.32
N LEU A 74 2.48 -24.85 1.28
CA LEU A 74 1.55 -24.75 2.39
C LEU A 74 1.26 -26.12 3.05
N LYS A 75 1.77 -27.27 2.57
CA LYS A 75 1.57 -28.58 3.26
C LYS A 75 2.25 -28.65 4.63
N ASN A 76 3.14 -27.69 4.94
CA ASN A 76 3.65 -27.40 6.28
C ASN A 76 2.88 -26.24 6.97
N ASN A 77 1.58 -26.08 6.72
CA ASN A 77 0.76 -24.99 7.27
C ASN A 77 0.37 -25.13 8.73
N VAL A 78 0.46 -26.33 9.28
CA VAL A 78 0.27 -26.53 10.71
C VAL A 78 1.64 -26.39 11.32
N LEU A 79 1.98 -25.18 11.79
CA LEU A 79 3.09 -24.99 12.72
C LEU A 79 2.94 -26.06 13.80
N PRO A 80 3.84 -27.06 13.88
CA PRO A 80 3.74 -28.09 14.91
C PRO A 80 3.63 -27.37 16.24
N LYS A 81 2.68 -27.74 17.11
CA LYS A 81 2.45 -27.04 18.39
C LYS A 81 3.75 -26.81 19.17
N GLN A 82 4.66 -27.77 19.09
CA GLN A 82 6.01 -27.72 19.67
C GLN A 82 6.90 -26.63 19.05
N ALA A 83 6.84 -26.46 17.72
CA ALA A 83 7.57 -25.43 16.99
C ALA A 83 6.93 -24.04 17.13
N PHE A 84 5.60 -23.96 17.30
CA PHE A 84 4.91 -22.68 17.52
C PHE A 84 5.39 -21.98 18.79
N SER A 85 5.45 -22.69 19.92
CA SER A 85 5.92 -22.10 21.19
C SER A 85 7.37 -21.61 21.11
N LEU A 86 8.24 -22.38 20.43
CA LEU A 86 9.64 -22.00 20.23
C LEU A 86 9.80 -20.81 19.28
N LEU A 87 9.02 -20.78 18.21
CA LEU A 87 9.04 -19.68 17.24
C LEU A 87 8.50 -18.40 17.88
N LEU A 88 7.37 -18.49 18.58
CA LEU A 88 6.78 -17.36 19.31
C LEU A 88 7.76 -16.80 20.34
N LYS A 89 8.45 -17.67 21.09
CA LYS A 89 9.48 -17.24 22.05
C LYS A 89 10.61 -16.47 21.37
N LYS A 90 11.18 -17.01 20.28
CA LYS A 90 12.23 -16.34 19.51
C LYS A 90 11.75 -15.01 18.91
N THR A 91 10.52 -14.99 18.40
CA THR A 91 9.92 -13.76 17.87
C THR A 91 9.76 -12.71 18.98
N LEU A 92 9.32 -13.09 20.18
CA LEU A 92 9.22 -12.17 21.31
C LEU A 92 10.59 -11.66 21.79
N GLU A 93 11.61 -12.52 21.86
CA GLU A 93 12.99 -12.13 22.21
C GLU A 93 13.57 -11.12 21.20
N ILE A 94 13.32 -11.31 19.91
CA ILE A 94 13.77 -10.38 18.85
C ILE A 94 12.97 -9.08 18.88
N LEU A 95 11.68 -9.16 19.20
CA LEU A 95 10.75 -8.02 19.18
C LEU A 95 10.84 -7.17 20.45
N GLU A 96 11.28 -7.72 21.57
CA GLU A 96 11.37 -7.07 22.88
C GLU A 96 11.98 -5.64 22.83
N PRO A 97 13.13 -5.39 22.17
CA PRO A 97 13.72 -4.05 22.13
C PRO A 97 12.90 -3.03 21.32
N HIS A 98 11.99 -3.48 20.43
CA HIS A 98 11.23 -2.62 19.53
C HIS A 98 9.72 -2.65 19.78
N LEU A 99 9.24 -3.52 20.68
CA LEU A 99 7.82 -3.76 20.91
C LEU A 99 7.08 -2.48 21.30
N LYS A 100 7.62 -1.74 22.27
CA LYS A 100 7.04 -0.47 22.74
C LYS A 100 6.93 0.55 21.60
N LYS A 101 8.00 0.74 20.83
CA LYS A 101 8.05 1.69 19.71
C LYS A 101 7.11 1.30 18.57
N ASN A 102 7.00 0.00 18.28
CA ASN A 102 6.12 -0.52 17.23
C ASN A 102 4.65 -0.34 17.62
N LEU A 103 4.29 -0.63 18.87
CA LEU A 103 2.96 -0.39 19.41
C LEU A 103 2.61 1.10 19.39
N GLU A 104 3.52 1.96 19.86
CA GLU A 104 3.34 3.42 19.81
C GLU A 104 3.18 3.93 18.37
N SER A 105 3.90 3.37 17.41
CA SER A 105 3.77 3.73 15.99
C SER A 105 2.41 3.31 15.41
N GLY A 106 1.93 2.12 15.80
CA GLY A 106 0.58 1.66 15.46
C GLY A 106 -0.49 2.57 16.05
N PHE A 107 -0.40 2.86 17.35
CA PHE A 107 -1.33 3.77 18.03
C PHE A 107 -1.27 5.18 17.45
N ARG A 108 -0.10 5.67 17.04
CA ARG A 108 0.04 6.97 16.36
C ARG A 108 -0.65 7.00 15.01
N LYS A 109 -0.56 5.91 14.22
CA LYS A 109 -1.26 5.79 12.94
C LYS A 109 -2.78 5.93 13.11
N PHE A 110 -3.32 5.34 14.17
CA PHE A 110 -4.75 5.38 14.50
C PHE A 110 -5.16 6.57 15.40
N GLY A 111 -4.24 7.48 15.73
CA GLY A 111 -4.52 8.66 16.57
C GLY A 111 -4.84 8.33 18.04
N ILE A 112 -4.46 7.14 18.52
CA ILE A 112 -4.68 6.68 19.89
C ILE A 112 -3.55 7.16 20.82
N HIS A 113 -2.31 7.27 20.30
CA HIS A 113 -1.15 7.70 21.10
C HIS A 113 -0.12 8.49 20.27
N PRO A 114 0.31 9.68 20.72
CA PRO A 114 -0.34 10.48 21.76
C PRO A 114 -1.77 10.79 21.32
N CYS A 115 -2.69 10.95 22.27
CA CYS A 115 -4.07 11.35 21.98
C CYS A 115 -4.07 12.84 21.58
N ASP A 116 -3.53 13.12 20.40
CA ASP A 116 -3.26 14.45 19.88
C ASP A 116 -4.41 14.88 18.95
N ILE A 117 -5.31 15.66 19.54
CA ILE A 117 -6.50 16.21 18.87
C ILE A 117 -6.10 17.10 17.70
N GLU A 118 -4.95 17.78 17.75
CA GLU A 118 -4.50 18.70 16.69
C GLU A 118 -4.25 17.97 15.37
N SER A 119 -3.63 16.79 15.43
CA SER A 119 -3.39 15.94 14.26
C SER A 119 -4.69 15.45 13.60
N LEU A 120 -5.76 15.27 14.40
CA LEU A 120 -7.11 14.96 13.91
C LEU A 120 -7.77 16.20 13.33
N LEU A 121 -7.67 17.36 13.98
CA LEU A 121 -8.21 18.63 13.49
C LEU A 121 -7.60 19.02 12.14
N GLN A 122 -6.31 18.80 11.95
CA GLN A 122 -5.64 19.03 10.66
C GLN A 122 -6.12 18.07 9.55
N ARG A 123 -6.55 16.85 9.90
CA ARG A 123 -7.13 15.89 8.96
C ARG A 123 -8.61 16.17 8.66
N ILE A 124 -9.36 16.65 9.65
CA ILE A 124 -10.76 17.05 9.50
C ILE A 124 -10.86 18.34 8.68
N ALA A 125 -9.95 19.29 8.88
CA ALA A 125 -9.84 20.53 8.11
C ALA A 125 -9.34 20.32 6.67
N ARG A 126 -9.50 19.12 6.09
CA ARG A 126 -9.22 18.85 4.69
C ARG A 126 -10.38 19.31 3.83
N THR A 127 -10.42 20.60 3.57
CA THR A 127 -10.76 21.14 2.26
C THR A 127 -10.27 22.58 2.28
N GLU A 128 -9.40 22.96 1.34
CA GLU A 128 -9.35 24.36 0.95
C GLU A 128 -10.76 24.67 0.43
N THR A 129 -11.63 25.17 1.30
CA THR A 129 -12.90 25.72 0.88
C THR A 129 -12.52 26.90 0.01
N HIS A 130 -12.58 26.72 -1.31
CA HIS A 130 -12.48 27.83 -2.25
C HIS A 130 -13.72 28.69 -2.03
N GLN A 131 -13.65 29.56 -1.03
CA GLN A 131 -14.73 30.42 -0.59
C GLN A 131 -15.26 31.23 -1.78
N GLU A 132 -14.38 31.63 -2.69
CA GLU A 132 -14.72 32.29 -3.95
C GLU A 132 -15.57 31.42 -4.88
N ALA A 133 -15.27 30.12 -5.01
CA ALA A 133 -16.07 29.21 -5.83
C ALA A 133 -17.47 29.05 -5.24
N VAL A 134 -17.59 28.81 -3.92
CA VAL A 134 -18.88 28.71 -3.24
C VAL A 134 -19.68 30.01 -3.38
N ASN A 135 -19.04 31.15 -3.16
CA ASN A 135 -19.66 32.47 -3.29
C ASN A 135 -20.14 32.74 -4.72
N ALA A 136 -19.35 32.38 -5.73
CA ALA A 136 -19.73 32.50 -7.14
C ALA A 136 -20.98 31.65 -7.45
N THR A 137 -21.03 30.39 -6.98
CA THR A 137 -22.20 29.53 -7.18
C THR A 137 -23.46 30.12 -6.56
N PHE A 138 -23.37 30.69 -5.35
CA PHE A 138 -24.51 31.35 -4.71
C PHE A 138 -24.97 32.60 -5.48
N LEU A 139 -24.03 33.43 -5.96
CA LEU A 139 -24.37 34.63 -6.72
C LEU A 139 -25.02 34.29 -8.06
N ASP A 140 -24.58 33.22 -8.73
CA ASP A 140 -25.16 32.78 -10.00
C ASP A 140 -26.59 32.25 -9.81
N ILE A 141 -26.83 31.47 -8.75
CA ILE A 141 -28.17 30.99 -8.40
C ILE A 141 -29.10 32.17 -8.08
N LEU A 142 -28.63 33.16 -7.31
CA LEU A 142 -29.43 34.34 -6.97
C LEU A 142 -29.74 35.20 -8.21
N LYS A 143 -28.79 35.38 -9.12
CA LYS A 143 -29.00 36.10 -10.39
C LYS A 143 -30.00 35.36 -11.29
N ALA A 144 -29.86 34.05 -11.45
CA ALA A 144 -30.77 33.24 -12.24
C ALA A 144 -32.20 33.29 -11.67
N THR A 145 -32.34 33.19 -10.35
CA THR A 145 -33.63 33.30 -9.66
C THR A 145 -34.23 34.71 -9.81
N LYS A 146 -33.40 35.77 -9.74
CA LYS A 146 -33.84 37.15 -9.93
C LYS A 146 -34.35 37.39 -11.35
N ILE A 147 -33.64 36.88 -12.37
CA ILE A 147 -34.05 36.97 -13.78
C ILE A 147 -35.39 36.25 -14.01
N ALA A 148 -35.56 35.06 -13.43
CA ALA A 148 -36.83 34.32 -13.50
C ALA A 148 -38.00 35.10 -12.87
N CYS A 149 -37.77 35.84 -11.78
CA CYS A 149 -38.78 36.69 -11.16
C CYS A 149 -39.07 37.97 -11.95
N THR A 150 -38.08 38.58 -12.62
CA THR A 150 -38.28 39.80 -13.43
C THR A 150 -38.88 39.54 -14.81
N ASN A 151 -38.75 38.33 -15.35
CA ASN A 151 -39.33 37.96 -16.66
C ASN A 151 -40.79 37.48 -16.56
N GLY A 152 -41.37 37.46 -15.35
CA GLY A 152 -42.81 37.25 -15.12
C GLY A 152 -43.68 38.46 -15.46
N SER A 153 -43.12 39.53 -16.02
CA SER A 153 -43.89 40.65 -16.54
C SER A 153 -43.15 41.31 -17.69
N THR A 154 -43.68 41.11 -18.90
CA THR A 154 -43.87 42.07 -20.01
C THR A 154 -43.34 41.54 -21.35
N GLU A 155 -44.27 41.06 -22.18
CA GLU A 155 -44.12 41.02 -23.64
C GLU A 155 -43.92 42.46 -24.16
N ALA A 156 -42.88 42.72 -24.96
CA ALA A 156 -42.93 43.52 -26.20
C ALA A 156 -41.51 43.84 -26.74
N LEU A 157 -41.41 43.80 -28.08
CA LEU A 157 -40.34 44.31 -28.98
C LEU A 157 -39.18 43.32 -29.21
N GLN A 158 -39.32 42.34 -30.12
CA GLN A 158 -39.18 42.47 -31.59
C GLN A 158 -37.95 43.27 -32.06
N SER A 159 -37.19 42.63 -32.95
CA SER A 159 -36.15 43.12 -33.87
C SER A 159 -34.82 43.61 -33.29
N LEU A 160 -33.77 42.81 -33.48
CA LEU A 160 -32.82 43.07 -34.57
C LEU A 160 -31.92 41.83 -34.76
N ASP A 161 -32.16 41.13 -35.86
CA ASP A 161 -31.10 40.48 -36.63
C ASP A 161 -30.01 41.52 -36.95
N TYR A 162 -28.74 41.17 -36.82
CA TYR A 162 -27.77 41.07 -37.93
C TYR A 162 -26.33 40.90 -37.41
N THR A 163 -25.71 39.79 -37.86
CA THR A 163 -24.26 39.47 -37.93
C THR A 163 -23.47 39.24 -36.65
#